data_AF-A0A7R8WGZ5-F1
#
_entry.id   AF-A0A7R8WGZ5-F1
#
_cell.length_a   1.000
_cell.length_b   1.000
_cell.length_c   1.000
_cell.angle_alpha   90.00
_cell.angle_beta   90.00
_cell.angle_gamma   90.00
#
_symmetry.space_group_name_H-M   'P 1'
#
loop_
_entity.id
_entity.type
_entity.pdbx_description
1 polymer ?
#
loop_
_entity_poly.entity_id
_entity_poly.type
_entity_poly.pdbx_seq_one_letter_code
_entity_poly.pdbx_strand_id
1 'polypeptide(L)'
;MNYFRTGSLPDSYSRSTDGLVGLVELPPHLAFVSLVDVNKSYKKAKYPKNKSVRVPPKDFCITKCWKENDTMDVFGFLVAATLIAHASAKVYGRCELARELVNVHGISRAAVGDWVCLMYKESSYRTYVTHTNTDGSTDYGILQINNRYWCDPPTNGCNMSCRNLLNNDLRDDMKCAKIIYKEWQTRPLGGFSAWNGWKYGCRGTDVEAYVRDCF
;
A
#
# COMPACT_ATOMS: atom_id res chain seq x y z
N MET A 1 -18.59 19.22 47.79
CA MET A 1 -19.02 20.24 46.81
C MET A 1 -19.32 19.52 45.51
N ASN A 2 -20.60 19.44 45.18
CA ASN A 2 -21.12 18.77 43.98
C ASN A 2 -21.03 19.70 42.78
N TYR A 3 -20.64 19.18 41.63
CA TYR A 3 -21.11 19.69 40.34
C TYR A 3 -21.42 18.51 39.42
N PHE A 4 -22.69 18.13 39.42
CA PHE A 4 -23.32 17.36 38.35
C PHE A 4 -23.53 18.29 37.17
N ARG A 5 -23.19 17.84 35.95
CA ARG A 5 -23.75 18.42 34.73
C ARG A 5 -24.25 17.29 33.83
N THR A 6 -25.57 17.13 33.85
CA THR A 6 -26.36 16.39 32.88
C THR A 6 -26.33 17.14 31.55
N GLY A 7 -26.16 16.40 30.45
CA GLY A 7 -26.21 16.92 29.08
C GLY A 7 -26.93 15.91 28.20
N SER A 8 -28.12 16.28 27.77
CA SER A 8 -29.15 15.53 27.05
C SER A 8 -28.82 15.27 25.57
N LEU A 9 -29.28 14.13 25.07
CA LEU A 9 -29.43 13.78 23.66
C LEU A 9 -30.45 14.70 22.97
N PRO A 10 -30.33 14.91 21.64
CA PRO A 10 -31.50 15.14 20.81
C PRO A 10 -31.71 13.98 19.84
N ASP A 11 -32.85 13.31 20.00
CA ASP A 11 -33.57 12.65 18.92
C ASP A 11 -34.19 13.72 18.00
N SER A 12 -34.04 13.58 16.69
CA SER A 12 -35.11 13.90 15.73
C SER A 12 -34.78 13.40 14.33
N TYR A 13 -35.46 12.31 14.00
CA TYR A 13 -35.85 11.88 12.67
C TYR A 13 -36.75 12.94 12.01
N SER A 14 -36.36 13.47 10.85
CA SER A 14 -37.33 14.04 9.90
C SER A 14 -36.95 13.68 8.47
N ARG A 15 -37.90 13.03 7.81
CA ARG A 15 -37.93 12.71 6.38
C ARG A 15 -38.65 13.88 5.72
N SER A 16 -38.00 14.59 4.80
CA SER A 16 -38.66 15.52 3.89
C SER A 16 -38.15 15.28 2.48
N THR A 17 -39.00 14.64 1.69
CA THR A 17 -38.99 14.69 0.23
C THR A 17 -39.45 16.07 -0.18
N ASP A 18 -38.69 16.76 -1.02
CA ASP A 18 -39.23 17.62 -2.08
C ASP A 18 -38.11 17.90 -3.08
N GLY A 19 -38.41 17.57 -4.34
CA GLY A 19 -37.49 17.72 -5.46
C GLY A 19 -37.40 19.15 -5.92
N LEU A 20 -36.20 19.53 -6.37
CA LEU A 20 -36.02 20.52 -7.42
C LEU A 20 -35.01 19.97 -8.42
N VAL A 21 -35.49 19.88 -9.66
CA VAL A 21 -34.80 19.39 -10.84
C VAL A 21 -33.79 20.45 -11.27
N GLY A 22 -32.52 20.22 -10.96
CA GLY A 22 -31.41 21.01 -11.51
C GLY A 22 -30.87 20.30 -12.76
N LEU A 23 -31.29 20.75 -13.93
CA LEU A 23 -30.65 20.39 -15.20
C LEU A 23 -29.25 21.01 -15.22
N VAL A 24 -28.22 20.20 -15.02
CA VAL A 24 -26.84 20.58 -15.34
C VAL A 24 -26.62 20.23 -16.80
N GLU A 25 -26.55 21.24 -17.65
CA GLU A 25 -26.07 21.13 -19.03
C GLU A 25 -24.62 20.61 -19.01
N LEU A 26 -24.41 19.42 -19.60
CA LEU A 26 -23.09 18.84 -19.85
C LEU A 26 -22.58 19.34 -21.21
N PRO A 27 -21.37 19.93 -21.31
CA PRO A 27 -20.76 20.22 -22.59
C PRO A 27 -20.34 18.91 -23.31
N PRO A 28 -20.58 18.80 -24.63
CA PRO A 28 -20.41 17.57 -25.38
C PRO A 28 -18.97 17.42 -25.86
N HIS A 29 -18.08 16.93 -25.02
CA HIS A 29 -16.76 16.45 -25.46
C HIS A 29 -16.34 15.18 -24.71
N LEU A 30 -17.19 14.15 -24.76
CA LEU A 30 -16.71 12.77 -24.76
C LEU A 30 -16.41 12.38 -26.21
N ALA A 31 -15.15 12.46 -26.61
CA ALA A 31 -14.66 11.63 -27.69
C ALA A 31 -13.79 10.55 -27.06
N PHE A 32 -14.32 9.33 -27.08
CA PHE A 32 -13.59 8.08 -27.00
C PHE A 32 -12.19 8.20 -27.61
N VAL A 33 -11.14 7.96 -26.83
CA VAL A 33 -9.86 7.55 -27.40
C VAL A 33 -9.77 6.05 -27.23
N SER A 34 -10.12 5.37 -28.32
CA SER A 34 -9.83 3.97 -28.56
C SER A 34 -8.33 3.70 -28.40
N LEU A 35 -8.01 2.50 -27.95
CA LEU A 35 -6.70 1.87 -28.00
C LEU A 35 -6.22 1.70 -29.46
N VAL A 36 -5.73 2.75 -30.12
CA VAL A 36 -4.77 2.69 -31.24
C VAL A 36 -4.12 4.07 -31.39
N ASP A 37 -2.82 4.20 -31.14
CA ASP A 37 -1.89 5.07 -31.91
C ASP A 37 -0.52 5.20 -31.21
N VAL A 38 0.26 4.12 -31.17
CA VAL A 38 1.72 4.18 -30.89
C VAL A 38 2.51 4.49 -32.17
N ASN A 39 1.86 4.61 -33.32
CA ASN A 39 2.53 4.59 -34.62
C ASN A 39 2.34 5.89 -35.44
N LYS A 40 2.73 7.04 -34.87
CA LYS A 40 2.77 8.31 -35.63
C LYS A 40 3.92 9.24 -35.29
N SER A 41 5.08 8.68 -34.91
CA SER A 41 6.35 9.42 -34.81
C SER A 41 7.50 8.82 -35.63
N TYR A 42 7.22 7.87 -36.53
CA TYR A 42 8.18 7.38 -37.52
C TYR A 42 7.73 7.78 -38.93
N LYS A 43 7.96 9.04 -39.32
CA LYS A 43 8.13 9.46 -40.73
C LYS A 43 8.33 10.97 -40.80
N LYS A 44 9.58 11.41 -40.65
CA LYS A 44 10.14 12.62 -41.28
C LYS A 44 11.67 12.64 -41.04
N ALA A 45 12.39 11.84 -41.81
CA ALA A 45 13.82 12.06 -42.05
C ALA A 45 14.03 12.06 -43.57
N LYS A 46 14.14 13.26 -44.13
CA LYS A 46 14.38 13.51 -45.56
C LYS A 46 15.90 13.49 -45.74
N TYR A 47 16.46 12.42 -46.30
CA TYR A 47 17.90 12.35 -46.59
C TYR A 47 18.24 13.25 -47.79
N PRO A 48 19.23 14.16 -47.68
CA PRO A 48 19.71 14.90 -48.84
C PRO A 48 20.51 13.97 -49.75
N LYS A 49 20.09 13.84 -51.00
CA LYS A 49 20.89 13.25 -52.07
C LYS A 49 21.97 14.24 -52.48
N ASN A 50 23.17 13.72 -52.69
CA ASN A 50 24.30 14.35 -53.38
C ASN A 50 25.26 15.19 -52.51
N LYS A 51 26.21 14.51 -51.85
CA LYS A 51 27.57 15.02 -51.62
C LYS A 51 28.56 13.89 -51.91
N SER A 52 29.50 14.15 -52.81
CA SER A 52 30.65 13.29 -53.08
C SER A 52 31.46 13.10 -51.79
N VAL A 53 31.46 11.88 -51.25
CA VAL A 53 32.25 11.54 -50.06
C VAL A 53 33.68 11.26 -50.52
N ARG A 54 34.64 12.06 -50.04
CA ARG A 54 36.06 11.74 -50.15
C ARG A 54 36.36 10.53 -49.27
N VAL A 55 36.91 9.47 -49.86
CA VAL A 55 37.32 8.26 -49.15
C VAL A 55 38.64 8.55 -48.43
N PRO A 56 38.74 8.35 -47.11
CA PRO A 56 39.99 8.57 -46.37
C PRO A 56 41.03 7.47 -46.67
N PRO A 57 42.34 7.75 -46.54
CA PRO A 57 43.40 6.74 -46.64
C PRO A 57 43.25 5.63 -45.58
N LYS A 58 43.78 4.43 -45.87
CA LYS A 58 43.52 3.16 -45.17
C LYS A 58 44.00 3.08 -43.71
N ASP A 59 44.54 4.14 -43.13
CA ASP A 59 45.16 4.09 -41.79
C ASP A 59 44.43 4.94 -40.74
N PHE A 60 43.15 5.29 -40.97
CA PHE A 60 42.35 6.04 -40.00
C PHE A 60 41.48 5.10 -39.14
N CYS A 61 42.02 4.64 -38.02
CA CYS A 61 41.26 3.95 -36.98
C CYS A 61 40.20 4.88 -36.35
N ILE A 62 38.93 4.71 -36.70
CA ILE A 62 37.77 5.28 -35.95
C ILE A 62 37.22 4.24 -34.96
N THR A 63 38.09 3.46 -34.35
CA THR A 63 37.73 2.73 -33.14
C THR A 63 38.59 3.32 -32.05
N LYS A 64 38.01 4.34 -31.39
CA LYS A 64 38.40 4.67 -30.02
C LYS A 64 38.57 3.36 -29.27
N CYS A 65 39.75 3.18 -28.70
CA CYS A 65 40.07 2.15 -27.74
C CYS A 65 38.93 2.08 -26.71
N TRP A 66 38.07 1.08 -26.83
CA TRP A 66 37.36 0.59 -25.67
C TRP A 66 38.45 0.05 -24.76
N LYS A 67 38.75 0.80 -23.72
CA LYS A 67 39.62 0.34 -22.65
C LYS A 67 38.80 -0.72 -21.92
N GLU A 68 39.16 -1.99 -22.12
CA GLU A 68 38.62 -3.13 -21.39
C GLU A 68 38.55 -2.82 -19.90
N ASN A 69 37.33 -2.74 -19.39
CA ASN A 69 37.01 -2.79 -17.97
C ASN A 69 35.55 -3.26 -17.84
N ASP A 70 35.31 -4.50 -18.29
CA ASP A 70 33.99 -5.17 -18.36
C ASP A 70 33.39 -5.54 -16.99
N THR A 71 33.76 -4.86 -15.91
CA THR A 71 33.31 -5.17 -14.54
C THR A 71 32.26 -4.21 -14.00
N MET A 72 32.06 -3.02 -14.60
CA MET A 72 31.14 -2.01 -14.05
C MET A 72 29.70 -2.09 -14.58
N ASP A 73 29.45 -2.68 -15.75
CA ASP A 73 28.10 -2.75 -16.33
C ASP A 73 27.27 -3.93 -15.81
N VAL A 74 27.92 -5.05 -15.47
CA VAL A 74 27.26 -6.23 -14.89
C VAL A 74 26.76 -5.93 -13.47
N PHE A 75 27.52 -5.16 -12.69
CA PHE A 75 27.11 -4.72 -11.35
C PHE A 75 25.93 -3.74 -11.40
N GLY A 76 25.90 -2.82 -12.37
CA GLY A 76 24.77 -1.90 -12.56
C GLY A 76 23.47 -2.61 -12.88
N PHE A 77 23.51 -3.62 -13.75
CA PHE A 77 22.34 -4.45 -14.08
C PHE A 77 21.89 -5.35 -12.92
N LEU A 78 22.81 -5.92 -12.13
CA LEU A 78 22.48 -6.71 -10.94
C LEU A 78 21.84 -5.88 -9.83
N VAL A 79 22.28 -4.64 -9.63
CA VAL A 79 21.67 -3.72 -8.65
C VAL A 79 20.29 -3.23 -9.13
N ALA A 80 20.12 -2.97 -10.42
CA ALA A 80 18.82 -2.59 -10.97
C ALA A 80 17.79 -3.73 -10.93
N ALA A 81 18.21 -4.98 -11.17
CA ALA A 81 17.33 -6.15 -11.12
C ALA A 81 16.83 -6.49 -9.70
N THR A 82 17.59 -6.14 -8.66
CA THR A 82 17.19 -6.36 -7.25
C THR A 82 16.22 -5.31 -6.70
N LEU A 83 16.00 -4.20 -7.40
CA LEU A 83 15.12 -3.09 -6.98
C LEU A 83 13.71 -3.12 -7.61
N ILE A 84 13.30 -4.23 -8.23
CA ILE A 84 11.89 -4.41 -8.60
C ILE A 84 11.12 -4.82 -7.34
N ALA A 85 10.68 -3.82 -6.57
CA ALA A 85 9.64 -4.00 -5.58
C ALA A 85 8.40 -4.52 -6.32
N HIS A 86 8.19 -5.84 -6.29
CA HIS A 86 7.01 -6.45 -6.83
C HIS A 86 5.84 -5.98 -5.97
N ALA A 87 5.11 -4.97 -6.44
CA ALA A 87 3.76 -4.66 -5.99
C ALA A 87 2.83 -5.80 -6.46
N SER A 88 3.05 -6.97 -5.89
CA SER A 88 2.20 -8.13 -6.07
C SER A 88 1.09 -8.04 -5.02
N ALA A 89 -0.07 -8.57 -5.36
CA ALA A 89 -1.19 -8.70 -4.44
C ALA A 89 -1.04 -10.03 -3.68
N LYS A 90 -0.54 -10.01 -2.44
CA LYS A 90 -0.45 -11.23 -1.61
C LYS A 90 -1.71 -11.41 -0.76
N VAL A 91 -2.16 -12.67 -0.71
CA VAL A 91 -3.15 -13.15 0.26
C VAL A 91 -2.46 -14.23 1.07
N TYR A 92 -2.31 -14.00 2.37
CA TYR A 92 -1.66 -14.98 3.24
C TYR A 92 -2.56 -16.17 3.54
N GLY A 93 -1.99 -17.37 3.57
CA GLY A 93 -2.63 -18.51 4.22
C GLY A 93 -2.65 -18.35 5.74
N ARG A 94 -3.67 -18.88 6.43
CA ARG A 94 -3.82 -18.78 7.89
C ARG A 94 -2.57 -19.22 8.67
N CYS A 95 -2.07 -20.43 8.40
CA CYS A 95 -0.87 -20.95 9.07
C CYS A 95 0.44 -20.40 8.51
N GLU A 96 0.46 -19.96 7.26
CA GLU A 96 1.60 -19.23 6.69
C GLU A 96 1.81 -17.94 7.49
N LEU A 97 0.76 -17.15 7.66
CA LEU A 97 0.76 -15.91 8.43
C LEU A 97 1.16 -16.15 9.89
N ALA A 98 0.54 -17.14 10.54
CA ALA A 98 0.84 -17.45 11.94
C ALA A 98 2.33 -17.76 12.15
N ARG A 99 2.93 -18.55 11.25
CA ARG A 99 4.36 -18.87 11.32
C ARG A 99 5.24 -17.67 11.00
N GLU A 100 4.87 -16.83 10.03
CA GLU A 100 5.61 -15.60 9.74
C GLU A 100 5.62 -14.66 10.95
N LEU A 101 4.47 -14.43 11.57
CA LEU A 101 4.35 -13.59 12.77
C LEU A 101 5.21 -14.08 13.93
N VAL A 102 5.24 -15.40 14.17
CA VAL A 102 6.06 -15.99 15.25
C VAL A 102 7.54 -15.96 14.89
N ASN A 103 7.91 -16.49 13.72
CA ASN A 103 9.31 -16.77 13.38
C ASN A 103 10.07 -15.54 12.89
N VAL A 104 9.40 -14.64 12.18
CA VAL A 104 10.02 -13.45 11.55
C VAL A 104 9.79 -12.21 12.39
N HIS A 105 8.57 -12.04 12.93
CA HIS A 105 8.21 -10.84 13.68
C HIS A 105 8.24 -11.00 15.20
N GLY A 106 8.56 -12.19 15.72
CA GLY A 106 8.72 -12.42 17.16
C GLY A 106 7.45 -12.23 17.98
N ILE A 107 6.27 -12.40 17.36
CA ILE A 107 5.01 -12.46 18.11
C ILE A 107 5.00 -13.76 18.91
N SER A 108 4.64 -13.69 20.19
CA SER A 108 4.63 -14.89 21.04
C SER A 108 3.53 -15.87 20.59
N ARG A 109 3.75 -17.16 20.83
CA ARG A 109 2.73 -18.20 20.56
C ARG A 109 1.41 -17.96 21.31
N ALA A 110 1.45 -17.27 22.45
CA ALA A 110 0.24 -16.92 23.21
C ALA A 110 -0.52 -15.73 22.62
N ALA A 111 0.13 -14.86 21.83
CA ALA A 111 -0.51 -13.66 21.27
C ALA A 111 -0.85 -13.81 19.78
N VAL A 112 -0.26 -14.78 19.07
CA VAL A 112 -0.40 -14.89 17.61
C VAL A 112 -1.85 -15.13 17.17
N GLY A 113 -2.67 -15.81 17.98
CA GLY A 113 -4.11 -15.98 17.69
C GLY A 113 -4.84 -14.66 17.50
N ASP A 114 -4.61 -13.69 18.40
CA ASP A 114 -5.20 -12.35 18.31
C ASP A 114 -4.75 -11.59 17.06
N TRP A 115 -3.46 -11.65 16.72
CA TRP A 115 -2.92 -10.98 15.53
C TRP A 115 -3.45 -11.56 14.23
N VAL A 116 -3.54 -12.89 14.15
CA VAL A 116 -4.11 -13.58 12.97
C VAL A 116 -5.62 -13.30 12.87
N CYS A 117 -6.36 -13.28 13.98
CA CYS A 117 -7.77 -12.88 13.95
C CYS A 117 -7.93 -11.43 13.49
N LEU A 118 -7.11 -10.50 14.02
CA LEU A 118 -7.12 -9.09 13.62
C LEU A 118 -6.94 -8.94 12.10
N MET A 119 -5.88 -9.52 11.55
CA MET A 119 -5.57 -9.43 10.12
C MET A 119 -6.66 -10.07 9.25
N TYR A 120 -7.34 -11.10 9.75
CA TYR A 120 -8.52 -11.66 9.07
C TYR A 120 -9.68 -10.67 9.03
N LYS A 121 -9.99 -10.05 10.17
CA LYS A 121 -11.13 -9.13 10.31
C LYS A 121 -10.94 -7.82 9.57
N GLU A 122 -9.71 -7.34 9.46
CA GLU A 122 -9.39 -6.08 8.79
C GLU A 122 -9.31 -6.23 7.27
N SER A 123 -8.68 -7.29 6.75
CA SER A 123 -8.35 -7.38 5.31
C SER A 123 -8.65 -8.74 4.66
N SER A 124 -9.09 -9.73 5.45
CA SER A 124 -9.14 -11.13 5.04
C SER A 124 -7.77 -11.63 4.54
N TYR A 125 -6.71 -11.29 5.28
CA TYR A 125 -5.31 -11.67 5.00
C TYR A 125 -4.69 -11.08 3.74
N ARG A 126 -5.31 -10.08 3.12
CA ARG A 126 -4.83 -9.46 1.89
C ARG A 126 -3.93 -8.28 2.20
N THR A 127 -2.72 -8.25 1.66
CA THR A 127 -1.75 -7.18 1.92
C THR A 127 -2.00 -5.90 1.13
N TYR A 128 -2.85 -5.93 0.10
CA TYR A 128 -3.02 -4.85 -0.86
C TYR A 128 -4.36 -4.10 -0.72
N VAL A 129 -5.13 -4.39 0.34
CA VAL A 129 -6.47 -3.81 0.52
C VAL A 129 -6.36 -2.38 1.04
N THR A 130 -7.15 -1.49 0.46
CA THR A 130 -7.34 -0.12 0.94
C THR A 130 -8.82 0.16 1.15
N HIS A 131 -9.13 0.94 2.19
CA HIS A 131 -10.49 1.39 2.46
C HIS A 131 -10.50 2.89 2.75
N THR A 132 -11.30 3.66 2.00
CA THR A 132 -11.47 5.09 2.24
C THR A 132 -12.63 5.33 3.19
N ASN A 133 -12.34 5.99 4.30
CA ASN A 133 -13.31 6.33 5.34
C ASN A 133 -14.12 7.58 4.98
N THR A 134 -15.25 7.76 5.67
CA THR A 134 -16.15 8.91 5.46
C THR A 134 -15.50 10.26 5.74
N ASP A 135 -14.44 10.30 6.54
CA ASP A 135 -13.67 11.51 6.86
C ASP A 135 -12.57 11.82 5.82
N GLY A 136 -12.48 11.02 4.75
CA GLY A 136 -11.48 11.14 3.69
C GLY A 136 -10.14 10.48 4.00
N SER A 137 -9.92 9.99 5.22
CA SER A 137 -8.74 9.16 5.53
C SER A 137 -8.84 7.81 4.83
N THR A 138 -7.71 7.12 4.67
CA THR A 138 -7.66 5.80 4.05
C THR A 138 -6.88 4.85 4.95
N ASP A 139 -7.40 3.62 5.06
CA ASP A 139 -6.76 2.49 5.74
C ASP A 139 -6.00 1.64 4.73
N TYR A 140 -4.81 1.18 5.10
CA TYR A 140 -3.90 0.50 4.19
C TYR A 140 -3.45 -0.87 4.72
N GLY A 141 -3.39 -1.82 3.81
CA GLY A 141 -2.68 -3.08 4.00
C GLY A 141 -3.41 -4.09 4.86
N ILE A 142 -2.68 -5.13 5.25
CA ILE A 142 -3.26 -6.30 5.95
C ILE A 142 -3.83 -5.93 7.33
N LEU A 143 -3.31 -4.87 7.93
CA LEU A 143 -3.70 -4.34 9.25
C LEU A 143 -4.59 -3.10 9.19
N GLN A 144 -4.96 -2.64 7.99
CA GLN A 144 -5.80 -1.44 7.78
C GLN A 144 -5.29 -0.23 8.59
N ILE A 145 -3.99 0.07 8.45
CA ILE A 145 -3.34 1.19 9.14
C ILE A 145 -3.74 2.51 8.47
N ASN A 146 -4.27 3.44 9.25
CA ASN A 146 -4.87 4.68 8.77
C ASN A 146 -3.86 5.82 8.52
N ASN A 147 -3.91 6.45 7.34
CA ASN A 147 -3.02 7.57 6.96
C ASN A 147 -3.26 8.89 7.71
N ARG A 148 -4.36 9.03 8.43
CA ARG A 148 -4.62 10.22 9.25
C ARG A 148 -3.62 10.34 10.40
N TYR A 149 -3.01 9.23 10.83
CA TYR A 149 -2.19 9.18 12.04
C TYR A 149 -0.83 8.50 11.83
N TRP A 150 -0.76 7.46 11.00
CA TRP A 150 0.35 6.50 11.10
C TRP A 150 1.31 6.49 9.92
N CYS A 151 0.84 6.84 8.72
CA CYS A 151 1.66 6.82 7.50
C CYS A 151 1.30 8.01 6.60
N ASP A 152 2.25 8.42 5.76
CA ASP A 152 2.20 9.63 4.94
C ASP A 152 1.99 10.95 5.74
N PRO A 153 2.30 12.13 5.18
CA PRO A 153 1.96 13.41 5.82
C PRO A 153 0.43 13.66 5.83
N PRO A 154 -0.10 14.50 6.74
CA PRO A 154 0.62 15.41 7.63
C PRO A 154 1.06 14.78 8.96
N THR A 155 0.45 13.68 9.38
CA THR A 155 0.80 12.95 10.60
C THR A 155 1.32 11.57 10.22
N ASN A 156 2.54 11.25 10.63
CA ASN A 156 3.23 10.05 10.18
C ASN A 156 3.90 9.33 11.36
N GLY A 157 3.10 8.78 12.28
CA GLY A 157 3.59 8.15 13.50
C GLY A 157 4.58 7.00 13.28
N CYS A 158 4.53 6.35 12.11
CA CYS A 158 5.46 5.28 11.73
C CYS A 158 6.62 5.74 10.84
N ASN A 159 6.66 7.02 10.46
CA ASN A 159 7.66 7.63 9.58
C ASN A 159 7.90 6.83 8.29
N MET A 160 6.82 6.55 7.56
CA MET A 160 6.85 5.76 6.33
C MET A 160 5.77 6.21 5.34
N SER A 161 5.87 5.76 4.09
CA SER A 161 4.78 5.95 3.12
C SER A 161 3.72 4.87 3.27
N CYS A 162 2.44 5.21 3.14
CA CYS A 162 1.37 4.23 3.22
C CYS A 162 1.44 3.19 2.09
N ARG A 163 2.08 3.52 0.96
CA ARG A 163 2.29 2.55 -0.14
C ARG A 163 3.17 1.38 0.26
N ASN A 164 4.04 1.56 1.25
CA ASN A 164 4.90 0.47 1.71
C ASN A 164 4.04 -0.63 2.35
N LEU A 165 2.93 -0.28 3.00
CA LEU A 165 1.98 -1.23 3.60
C LEU A 165 1.18 -2.07 2.60
N LEU A 166 1.37 -1.87 1.29
CA LEU A 166 0.62 -2.56 0.23
C LEU A 166 1.43 -3.65 -0.48
N ASN A 167 2.64 -3.93 0.00
CA ASN A 167 3.54 -4.89 -0.61
C ASN A 167 3.36 -6.31 0.00
N ASN A 168 4.16 -7.30 -0.42
CA ASN A 168 4.02 -8.69 0.06
C ASN A 168 4.68 -8.96 1.42
N ASP A 169 5.63 -8.13 1.80
CA ASP A 169 6.50 -8.25 2.97
C ASP A 169 5.91 -7.46 4.14
N LEU A 170 5.70 -8.14 5.28
CA LEU A 170 5.06 -7.56 6.45
C LEU A 170 6.02 -6.85 7.41
N ARG A 171 7.31 -6.69 7.06
CA ARG A 171 8.31 -6.10 7.97
C ARG A 171 7.94 -4.68 8.37
N ASP A 172 7.51 -3.84 7.44
CA ASP A 172 7.13 -2.47 7.72
C ASP A 172 5.72 -2.37 8.34
N ASP A 173 4.77 -3.22 7.91
CA ASP A 173 3.46 -3.39 8.56
C ASP A 173 3.61 -3.70 10.05
N MET A 174 4.34 -4.77 10.38
CA MET A 174 4.50 -5.23 11.76
C MET A 174 5.35 -4.28 12.60
N LYS A 175 6.28 -3.56 11.98
CA LYS A 175 7.03 -2.48 12.66
C LYS A 175 6.07 -1.37 13.09
N CYS A 176 5.22 -0.89 12.17
CA CYS A 176 4.24 0.15 12.46
C CYS A 176 3.19 -0.34 13.48
N ALA A 177 2.68 -1.56 13.30
CA ALA A 177 1.70 -2.18 14.20
C ALA A 177 2.18 -2.24 15.66
N LYS A 178 3.46 -2.56 15.89
CA LYS A 178 4.03 -2.58 17.24
C LYS A 178 4.12 -1.19 17.88
N ILE A 179 4.34 -0.14 17.08
CA ILE A 179 4.29 1.25 17.55
C ILE A 179 2.87 1.57 17.99
N ILE A 180 1.88 1.30 17.13
CA ILE A 180 0.45 1.51 17.42
C ILE A 180 0.03 0.73 18.67
N TYR A 181 0.37 -0.55 18.74
CA TYR A 181 0.05 -1.42 19.87
C TYR A 181 0.61 -0.85 21.18
N LYS A 182 1.85 -0.36 21.18
CA LYS A 182 2.48 0.27 22.35
C LYS A 182 1.79 1.57 22.75
N GLU A 183 1.45 2.43 21.78
CA GLU A 183 0.74 3.70 22.01
C GLU A 183 -0.61 3.46 22.69
N TRP A 184 -1.33 2.40 22.29
CA TRP A 184 -2.66 2.07 22.80
C TRP A 184 -2.64 1.14 24.02
N GLN A 185 -1.47 0.70 24.49
CA GLN A 185 -1.34 -0.30 25.55
C GLN A 185 -2.04 0.08 26.86
N THR A 186 -2.11 1.38 27.16
CA THR A 186 -2.73 1.90 28.39
C THR A 186 -4.26 2.05 28.30
N ARG A 187 -4.86 1.76 27.14
CA ARG A 187 -6.31 1.85 26.93
C ARG A 187 -7.01 0.61 27.53
N PRO A 188 -8.32 0.68 27.83
CA PRO A 188 -9.03 -0.38 28.55
C PRO A 188 -8.97 -1.78 27.89
N LEU A 189 -8.75 -1.87 26.57
CA LEU A 189 -8.63 -3.15 25.85
C LEU A 189 -7.19 -3.47 25.43
N GLY A 190 -6.19 -2.78 26.03
CA GLY A 190 -4.77 -2.93 25.70
C GLY A 190 -4.43 -2.44 24.29
N GLY A 191 -3.27 -2.86 23.77
CA GLY A 191 -2.75 -2.38 22.48
C GLY A 191 -3.68 -2.64 21.29
N PHE A 192 -4.48 -3.72 21.31
CA PHE A 192 -5.46 -4.01 20.27
C PHE A 192 -6.65 -3.04 20.21
N SER A 193 -6.79 -2.14 21.20
CA SER A 193 -7.83 -1.10 21.22
C SER A 193 -7.83 -0.21 19.96
N ALA A 194 -6.72 -0.12 19.24
CA ALA A 194 -6.59 0.69 18.04
C ALA A 194 -7.39 0.16 16.85
N TRP A 195 -7.74 -1.14 16.82
CA TRP A 195 -8.36 -1.78 15.66
C TRP A 195 -9.81 -2.18 15.91
N ASN A 196 -10.73 -1.69 15.07
CA ASN A 196 -12.14 -2.03 15.15
C ASN A 196 -12.40 -3.51 14.80
N GLY A 197 -11.68 -4.06 13.81
CA GLY A 197 -11.78 -5.46 13.42
C GLY A 197 -11.49 -6.41 14.58
N TRP A 198 -10.47 -6.13 15.39
CA TRP A 198 -10.22 -6.93 16.59
C TRP A 198 -11.25 -6.70 17.70
N LYS A 199 -11.59 -5.43 17.99
CA LYS A 199 -12.54 -5.09 19.07
C LYS A 199 -13.91 -5.76 18.92
N TYR A 200 -14.41 -5.81 17.68
CA TYR A 200 -15.75 -6.33 17.38
C TYR A 200 -15.74 -7.76 16.82
N GLY A 201 -14.60 -8.23 16.29
CA GLY A 201 -14.51 -9.52 15.62
C GLY A 201 -13.69 -10.59 16.33
N CYS A 202 -12.83 -10.21 17.29
CA CYS A 202 -11.87 -11.12 17.92
C CYS A 202 -11.99 -11.15 19.44
N ARG A 203 -12.21 -9.98 20.06
CA ARG A 203 -12.27 -9.85 21.52
C ARG A 203 -13.34 -10.77 22.13
N GLY A 204 -12.93 -11.60 23.09
CA GLY A 204 -13.82 -12.52 23.80
C GLY A 204 -14.24 -13.74 22.98
N THR A 205 -13.61 -13.99 21.83
CA THR A 205 -13.82 -15.19 21.01
C THR A 205 -12.68 -16.19 21.20
N ASP A 206 -12.84 -17.41 20.68
CA ASP A 206 -11.76 -18.39 20.62
C ASP A 206 -10.76 -18.01 19.52
N VAL A 207 -9.78 -17.17 19.86
CA VAL A 207 -8.71 -16.75 18.94
C VAL A 207 -7.73 -17.88 18.64
N GLU A 208 -7.69 -18.94 19.45
CA GLU A 208 -6.86 -20.12 19.17
C GLU A 208 -7.35 -20.89 17.94
N ALA A 209 -8.64 -20.78 17.60
CA ALA A 209 -9.18 -21.32 16.34
C ALA A 209 -8.44 -20.78 15.10
N TYR A 210 -7.90 -19.55 15.16
CA TYR A 210 -7.16 -18.96 14.05
C TYR A 210 -5.74 -19.54 13.89
N VAL A 211 -5.21 -20.24 14.90
CA VAL A 211 -3.86 -20.82 14.85
C VAL A 211 -3.82 -22.32 15.13
N ARG A 212 -5.00 -22.94 15.28
CA ARG A 212 -5.17 -24.39 15.40
C ARG A 212 -4.46 -25.12 14.26
N ASP A 213 -3.68 -26.13 14.64
CA ASP A 213 -2.89 -27.00 13.75
C ASP A 213 -1.83 -26.28 12.89
N CYS A 214 -1.40 -25.07 13.28
CA CYS A 214 -0.36 -24.34 12.56
C CYS A 214 1.07 -24.63 13.02
N PHE A 215 1.24 -25.18 14.23
CA PHE A 215 2.52 -25.32 14.93
C PHE A 215 2.81 -26.73 15.40
#